data_AF-A0A2V0MX31-F1
#
_entry.id   AF-A0A2V0MX31-F1
#
_cell.length_a   1.000
_cell.length_b   1.000
_cell.length_c   1.000
_cell.angle_alpha   90.00
_cell.angle_beta   90.00
_cell.angle_gamma   90.00
#
_symmetry.space_group_name_H-M   'P 1'
#
loop_
_entity.id
_entity.type
_entity.pdbx_description
1 polymer ?
#
loop_
_entity_poly.entity_id
_entity_poly.type
_entity_poly.pdbx_seq_one_letter_code
_entity_poly.pdbx_strand_id
1 'polypeptide(L)'
;MAVDVALLDSGDHPTRPRPPLGNAGDAADGGILEGRRMANYLVGPWEVDEALATGGGVPVVLRDAAALSYHVSYGAPLGDVAAAHNWVAGCATSGGAYNMTKSLANFVLRFASPSDASAVAAEMAAQSSHLLQMLGGGAWIQTRPTSIPRHSDTLAVTHGFEDGTSRVWAYTTRGPYVLCQVASSTDGTDSGTDLVARMLDRQGPLIDTFTPTPIDQLACLPIDPSGLAARILGDPRPPVVDVGPVAYEPRAWLHFERNPLRAHALFTAAGLQMAGYGFTHVYQTRDAGSARMIVDAFAAELTEDGYVPAVGIAGMPEAKCLVWRDADLDETSVFCLAVADRYAFTVTHDNETKAHQMAVAQYLMLTSD
;
A
#
# COMPACT_ATOMS: atom_id res chain seq x y z
N MET A 1 26.96 21.25 3.98
CA MET A 1 28.34 20.81 3.64
C MET A 1 28.23 19.82 2.49
N ALA A 2 29.11 19.87 1.50
CA ALA A 2 29.06 18.96 0.36
C ALA A 2 29.42 17.52 0.75
N VAL A 3 28.94 16.54 -0.02
CA VAL A 3 29.28 15.12 0.14
C VAL A 3 30.73 14.87 -0.31
N ASP A 4 31.48 14.13 0.49
CA ASP A 4 32.85 13.70 0.16
C ASP A 4 32.83 12.27 -0.36
N VAL A 5 32.91 12.15 -1.70
CA VAL A 5 32.83 10.87 -2.41
C VAL A 5 33.99 9.94 -2.05
N ALA A 6 35.14 10.45 -1.62
CA ALA A 6 36.28 9.62 -1.26
C ALA A 6 36.10 8.84 0.06
N LEU A 7 35.13 9.26 0.88
CA LEU A 7 34.81 8.63 2.17
C LEU A 7 33.59 7.70 2.11
N LEU A 8 32.94 7.59 0.95
CA LEU A 8 31.75 6.79 0.76
C LEU A 8 32.08 5.29 0.64
N ASP A 9 31.43 4.47 1.47
CA ASP A 9 31.48 3.01 1.40
C ASP A 9 30.06 2.46 1.17
N SER A 10 29.82 1.86 -0.01
CA SER A 10 28.54 1.22 -0.36
C SER A 10 28.49 -0.27 -0.01
N GLY A 11 29.58 -0.85 0.51
CA GLY A 11 29.74 -2.30 0.56
C GLY A 11 29.52 -2.94 -0.82
N ASP A 12 28.86 -4.10 -0.84
CA ASP A 12 28.56 -4.86 -2.07
C ASP A 12 27.26 -4.41 -2.77
N HIS A 13 26.63 -3.33 -2.33
CA HIS A 13 25.39 -2.84 -2.93
C HIS A 13 25.62 -2.18 -4.30
N PRO A 14 24.70 -2.36 -5.26
CA PRO A 14 24.79 -1.67 -6.54
C PRO A 14 24.65 -0.15 -6.38
N THR A 15 25.49 0.60 -7.08
CA THR A 15 25.59 2.06 -6.99
C THR A 15 25.14 2.79 -8.26
N ARG A 16 24.67 2.05 -9.27
CA ARG A 16 24.14 2.59 -10.53
C ARG A 16 22.69 2.18 -10.73
N PRO A 17 21.85 3.03 -11.34
CA PRO A 17 20.51 2.67 -11.75
C PRO A 17 20.49 1.41 -12.59
N ARG A 18 19.42 0.63 -12.46
CA ARG A 18 19.16 -0.47 -13.38
C ARG A 18 18.90 0.08 -14.79
N PRO A 19 19.18 -0.69 -15.84
CA PRO A 19 18.63 -0.42 -17.17
C PRO A 19 17.09 -0.31 -17.12
N PRO A 20 16.45 0.27 -18.15
CA PRO A 20 14.99 0.30 -18.23
C PRO A 20 14.39 -1.09 -17.98
N LEU A 21 13.39 -1.15 -17.10
CA LEU A 21 12.82 -2.43 -16.64
C LEU A 21 11.99 -3.14 -17.72
N GLY A 22 11.64 -2.45 -18.80
CA GLY A 22 10.85 -3.00 -19.90
C GLY A 22 9.35 -3.00 -19.61
N ASN A 23 8.64 -3.92 -20.26
CA ASN A 23 7.19 -4.08 -20.15
C ASN A 23 6.86 -5.38 -19.39
N ALA A 24 5.62 -5.51 -18.93
CA ALA A 24 5.10 -6.70 -18.27
C ALA A 24 5.40 -8.01 -19.02
N GLY A 25 5.33 -8.01 -20.35
CA GLY A 25 5.65 -9.18 -21.17
C GLY A 25 4.51 -10.19 -21.28
N ASP A 26 3.63 -10.29 -20.28
CA ASP A 26 2.40 -11.06 -20.33
C ASP A 26 1.23 -10.38 -19.59
N ALA A 27 0.03 -10.95 -19.74
CA ALA A 27 -1.20 -10.38 -19.18
C ALA A 27 -1.30 -10.50 -17.65
N ALA A 28 -0.65 -11.50 -17.03
CA ALA A 28 -0.70 -11.69 -15.58
C ALA A 28 0.14 -10.63 -14.89
N ASP A 29 1.39 -10.44 -15.35
CA ASP A 29 2.26 -9.36 -14.90
C ASP A 29 1.66 -7.98 -15.23
N GLY A 30 1.01 -7.87 -16.39
CA GLY A 30 0.26 -6.67 -16.76
C GLY A 30 -0.89 -6.37 -15.80
N GLY A 31 -1.57 -7.40 -15.28
CA GLY A 31 -2.60 -7.28 -14.25
C GLY A 31 -2.07 -6.74 -12.92
N ILE A 32 -0.87 -7.15 -12.50
CA ILE A 32 -0.21 -6.61 -11.30
C ILE A 32 0.11 -5.11 -11.50
N LEU A 33 0.65 -4.73 -12.65
CA LEU A 33 0.92 -3.33 -12.97
C LEU A 33 -0.36 -2.50 -13.07
N GLU A 34 -1.44 -3.07 -13.61
CA GLU A 34 -2.75 -2.42 -13.63
C GLU A 34 -3.28 -2.19 -12.22
N GLY A 35 -3.11 -3.16 -11.30
CA GLY A 35 -3.44 -3.00 -9.89
C GLY A 35 -2.67 -1.86 -9.23
N ARG A 36 -1.39 -1.67 -9.57
CA ARG A 36 -0.59 -0.52 -9.12
C ARG A 36 -1.16 0.81 -9.62
N ARG A 37 -1.56 0.88 -10.90
CA ARG A 37 -2.20 2.08 -11.47
C ARG A 37 -3.53 2.38 -10.78
N MET A 38 -4.32 1.34 -10.49
CA MET A 38 -5.58 1.45 -9.77
C MET A 38 -5.40 1.96 -8.33
N ALA A 39 -4.25 1.76 -7.69
CA ALA A 39 -3.99 2.23 -6.33
C ALA A 39 -4.12 3.76 -6.17
N ASN A 40 -3.92 4.53 -7.24
CA ASN A 40 -4.13 5.99 -7.20
C ASN A 40 -5.63 6.37 -7.17
N TYR A 41 -6.49 5.43 -7.55
CA TYR A 41 -7.95 5.56 -7.61
C TYR A 41 -8.62 4.77 -6.49
N LEU A 42 -7.87 4.44 -5.45
CA LEU A 42 -8.33 3.78 -4.25
C LEU A 42 -8.60 4.82 -3.17
N VAL A 43 -9.70 4.65 -2.44
CA VAL A 43 -10.07 5.49 -1.30
C VAL A 43 -9.54 4.83 -0.03
N GLY A 44 -8.73 5.57 0.71
CA GLY A 44 -8.23 5.19 2.03
C GLY A 44 -9.31 5.33 3.11
N PRO A 45 -9.34 4.45 4.13
CA PRO A 45 -10.29 4.57 5.24
C PRO A 45 -10.23 5.90 5.98
N TRP A 46 -9.05 6.51 6.09
CA TRP A 46 -8.86 7.84 6.68
C TRP A 46 -9.57 8.97 5.91
N GLU A 47 -9.88 8.77 4.62
CA GLU A 47 -10.66 9.74 3.83
C GLU A 47 -12.17 9.65 4.14
N VAL A 48 -12.61 8.53 4.73
CA VAL A 48 -13.99 8.29 5.16
C VAL A 48 -14.21 8.75 6.60
N ASP A 49 -13.25 8.45 7.47
CA ASP A 49 -13.23 8.79 8.89
C ASP A 49 -11.77 8.90 9.34
N GLU A 50 -11.35 10.11 9.77
CA GLU A 50 -9.96 10.39 10.14
C GLU A 50 -9.46 9.49 11.29
N ALA A 51 -10.36 8.96 12.12
CA ALA A 51 -9.98 8.01 13.16
C ALA A 51 -9.42 6.70 12.59
N LEU A 52 -9.72 6.37 11.33
CA LEU A 52 -9.27 5.15 10.65
C LEU A 52 -7.91 5.31 9.96
N ALA A 53 -7.09 6.25 10.43
CA ALA A 53 -5.74 6.50 9.94
C ALA A 53 -4.66 5.59 10.56
N THR A 54 -5.05 4.69 11.48
CA THR A 54 -4.11 3.80 12.17
C THR A 54 -4.17 2.38 11.64
N GLY A 55 -3.03 1.70 11.72
CA GLY A 55 -2.91 0.35 11.20
C GLY A 55 -2.98 0.30 9.67
N GLY A 56 -3.00 -0.92 9.18
CA GLY A 56 -2.69 -1.26 7.80
C GLY A 56 -2.22 -2.71 7.82
N GLY A 57 -2.52 -3.45 6.77
CA GLY A 57 -2.24 -4.89 6.79
C GLY A 57 -2.77 -5.66 5.59
N VAL A 58 -3.44 -4.98 4.66
CA VAL A 58 -3.71 -5.52 3.33
C VAL A 58 -2.64 -4.99 2.37
N PRO A 59 -2.15 -5.82 1.43
CA PRO A 59 -1.25 -5.37 0.39
C PRO A 59 -2.00 -4.40 -0.53
N VAL A 60 -1.33 -3.33 -0.94
CA VAL A 60 -1.91 -2.35 -1.86
C VAL A 60 -2.30 -2.97 -3.19
N VAL A 61 -1.56 -3.99 -3.65
CA VAL A 61 -1.85 -4.77 -4.86
C VAL A 61 -2.16 -6.21 -4.48
N LEU A 62 -3.29 -6.71 -4.96
CA LEU A 62 -3.69 -8.10 -4.83
C LEU A 62 -3.14 -8.91 -6.00
N ARG A 63 -2.32 -9.92 -5.68
CA ARG A 63 -1.51 -10.66 -6.67
C ARG A 63 -2.18 -11.96 -7.12
N ASP A 64 -2.94 -12.57 -6.22
CA ASP A 64 -3.57 -13.86 -6.45
C ASP A 64 -4.81 -14.05 -5.57
N ALA A 65 -5.50 -15.16 -5.81
CA ALA A 65 -6.71 -15.53 -5.10
C ALA A 65 -6.46 -15.74 -3.61
N ALA A 66 -5.29 -16.29 -3.24
CA ALA A 66 -4.95 -16.55 -1.85
C ALA A 66 -4.82 -15.25 -1.05
N ALA A 67 -4.16 -14.24 -1.61
CA ALA A 67 -4.07 -12.91 -1.02
C ALA A 67 -5.45 -12.28 -0.86
N LEU A 68 -6.29 -12.33 -1.90
CA LEU A 68 -7.66 -11.82 -1.81
C LEU A 68 -8.45 -12.53 -0.70
N SER A 69 -8.48 -13.86 -0.69
CA SER A 69 -9.13 -14.68 0.34
C SER A 69 -8.66 -14.38 1.75
N TYR A 70 -7.34 -14.24 1.95
CA TYR A 70 -6.77 -13.92 3.25
C TYR A 70 -7.24 -12.56 3.77
N HIS A 71 -7.28 -11.54 2.91
CA HIS A 71 -7.56 -10.18 3.35
C HIS A 71 -9.06 -9.82 3.36
N VAL A 72 -9.87 -10.33 2.44
CA VAL A 72 -11.31 -10.02 2.38
C VAL A 72 -12.13 -10.89 3.34
N SER A 73 -11.69 -12.12 3.58
CA SER A 73 -12.48 -13.13 4.27
C SER A 73 -11.67 -13.99 5.24
N TYR A 74 -10.47 -13.55 5.64
CA TYR A 74 -9.63 -14.23 6.63
C TYR A 74 -9.36 -15.70 6.28
N GLY A 75 -9.19 -15.99 4.99
CA GLY A 75 -8.83 -17.32 4.49
C GLY A 75 -9.99 -18.14 3.93
N ALA A 76 -11.25 -17.70 4.05
CA ALA A 76 -12.33 -18.31 3.28
C ALA A 76 -12.10 -18.10 1.76
N PRO A 77 -12.51 -19.03 0.88
CA PRO A 77 -12.09 -19.07 -0.53
C PRO A 77 -12.78 -18.04 -1.45
N LEU A 78 -13.05 -16.81 -0.99
CA LEU A 78 -13.64 -15.77 -1.84
C LEU A 78 -12.73 -15.35 -3.00
N GLY A 79 -11.41 -15.50 -2.87
CA GLY A 79 -10.48 -15.25 -3.97
C GLY A 79 -10.64 -16.25 -5.11
N ASP A 80 -11.05 -17.49 -4.83
CA ASP A 80 -11.30 -18.51 -5.85
C ASP A 80 -12.47 -18.12 -6.75
N VAL A 81 -13.47 -17.42 -6.19
CA VAL A 81 -14.56 -16.83 -6.97
C VAL A 81 -13.99 -15.83 -7.97
N ALA A 82 -13.15 -14.89 -7.54
CA ALA A 82 -12.56 -13.92 -8.47
C ALA A 82 -11.74 -14.63 -9.57
N ALA A 83 -10.88 -15.59 -9.20
CA ALA A 83 -10.06 -16.33 -10.14
C ALA A 83 -10.87 -17.13 -11.18
N ALA A 84 -12.08 -17.59 -10.83
CA ALA A 84 -12.96 -18.30 -11.74
C ALA A 84 -13.62 -17.41 -12.82
N HIS A 85 -13.55 -16.08 -12.67
CA HIS A 85 -14.33 -15.12 -13.47
C HIS A 85 -13.46 -14.06 -14.17
N ASN A 86 -12.40 -14.47 -14.88
CA ASN A 86 -11.56 -13.56 -15.68
C ASN A 86 -11.06 -12.32 -14.90
N TRP A 87 -10.57 -12.54 -13.67
CA TRP A 87 -9.97 -11.48 -12.87
C TRP A 87 -8.73 -10.90 -13.54
N VAL A 88 -8.67 -9.57 -13.61
CA VAL A 88 -7.61 -8.84 -14.32
C VAL A 88 -6.63 -8.21 -13.34
N ALA A 89 -7.13 -7.49 -12.34
CA ALA A 89 -6.31 -6.73 -11.41
C ALA A 89 -7.06 -6.45 -10.11
N GLY A 90 -6.33 -6.25 -9.02
CA GLY A 90 -6.92 -5.83 -7.74
C GLY A 90 -6.01 -4.93 -6.93
N CYS A 91 -6.60 -3.96 -6.25
CA CYS A 91 -5.92 -3.17 -5.23
C CYS A 91 -6.76 -3.11 -3.94
N ALA A 92 -6.09 -2.91 -2.81
CA ALA A 92 -6.72 -2.93 -1.51
C ALA A 92 -6.07 -1.95 -0.53
N THR A 93 -6.83 -1.49 0.45
CA THR A 93 -6.33 -0.68 1.56
C THR A 93 -7.16 -0.97 2.79
N SER A 94 -6.56 -0.81 3.97
CA SER A 94 -7.24 -1.01 5.24
C SER A 94 -6.74 -0.01 6.27
N GLY A 95 -7.58 0.30 7.24
CA GLY A 95 -7.29 1.22 8.33
C GLY A 95 -8.26 0.99 9.47
N GLY A 96 -7.88 1.42 10.65
CA GLY A 96 -8.62 1.20 11.89
C GLY A 96 -8.40 2.33 12.88
N ALA A 97 -9.32 2.40 13.83
CA ALA A 97 -9.18 3.27 14.99
C ALA A 97 -8.08 2.74 15.91
N TYR A 98 -7.28 3.64 16.48
CA TYR A 98 -6.18 3.28 17.40
C TYR A 98 -6.64 2.44 18.58
N ASN A 99 -7.84 2.73 19.11
CA ASN A 99 -8.48 1.99 20.19
C ASN A 99 -9.18 0.69 19.72
N MET A 100 -8.99 0.30 18.46
CA MET A 100 -9.51 -0.92 17.83
C MET A 100 -11.04 -1.03 17.79
N THR A 101 -11.78 0.07 17.99
CA THR A 101 -13.26 0.02 17.98
C THR A 101 -13.87 -0.06 16.59
N LYS A 102 -13.12 0.37 15.57
CA LYS A 102 -13.56 0.39 14.16
C LYS A 102 -12.43 0.01 13.24
N SER A 103 -12.75 -0.70 12.17
CA SER A 103 -11.85 -0.92 11.04
C SER A 103 -12.63 -0.96 9.73
N LEU A 104 -11.95 -0.61 8.66
CA LEU A 104 -12.51 -0.62 7.32
C LEU A 104 -11.41 -1.06 6.34
N ALA A 105 -11.72 -2.06 5.53
CA ALA A 105 -10.94 -2.43 4.36
C ALA A 105 -11.76 -2.16 3.10
N ASN A 106 -11.09 -1.67 2.07
CA ASN A 106 -11.65 -1.34 0.77
C ASN A 106 -10.83 -2.02 -0.31
N PHE A 107 -11.50 -2.81 -1.13
CA PHE A 107 -10.92 -3.58 -2.22
C PHE A 107 -11.60 -3.16 -3.53
N VAL A 108 -10.81 -2.97 -4.57
CA VAL A 108 -11.30 -2.71 -5.92
C VAL A 108 -10.75 -3.78 -6.84
N LEU A 109 -11.63 -4.64 -7.34
CA LEU A 109 -11.31 -5.72 -8.26
C LEU A 109 -11.78 -5.36 -9.65
N ARG A 110 -10.91 -5.53 -10.65
CA ARG A 110 -11.23 -5.32 -12.06
C ARG A 110 -11.34 -6.66 -12.78
N PHE A 111 -12.40 -6.83 -13.56
CA PHE A 111 -12.65 -8.01 -14.37
C PHE A 111 -12.63 -7.67 -15.87
N ALA A 112 -12.60 -8.71 -16.72
CA ALA A 112 -12.59 -8.53 -18.17
C ALA A 112 -13.90 -7.90 -18.69
N SER A 113 -15.03 -8.15 -18.04
CA SER A 113 -16.34 -7.62 -18.43
C SER A 113 -17.24 -7.24 -17.23
N PRO A 114 -18.26 -6.40 -17.45
CA PRO A 114 -19.29 -6.14 -16.43
C PRO A 114 -20.10 -7.38 -16.01
N SER A 115 -20.26 -8.36 -16.90
CA SER A 115 -20.93 -9.63 -16.58
C SER A 115 -20.11 -10.47 -15.61
N ASP A 116 -18.77 -10.54 -15.80
CA ASP A 116 -17.88 -11.22 -14.87
C ASP A 116 -17.95 -10.57 -13.48
N ALA A 117 -17.87 -9.24 -13.43
CA ALA A 117 -17.99 -8.48 -12.18
C ALA A 117 -19.33 -8.74 -11.46
N SER A 118 -20.43 -8.80 -12.22
CA SER A 118 -21.76 -9.08 -11.67
C SER A 118 -21.88 -10.49 -11.10
N ALA A 119 -21.34 -11.49 -11.80
CA ALA A 119 -21.31 -12.88 -11.32
C ALA A 119 -20.48 -13.00 -10.04
N VAL A 120 -19.29 -12.39 -10.01
CA VAL A 120 -18.41 -12.40 -8.83
C VAL A 120 -19.06 -11.75 -7.62
N ALA A 121 -19.69 -10.58 -7.77
CA ALA A 121 -20.35 -9.91 -6.65
C ALA A 121 -21.48 -10.78 -6.05
N ALA A 122 -22.29 -11.41 -6.91
CA ALA A 122 -23.35 -12.31 -6.48
C ALA A 122 -22.81 -13.57 -5.79
N GLU A 123 -21.80 -14.21 -6.36
CA GLU A 123 -21.19 -15.42 -5.82
C GLU A 123 -20.42 -15.15 -4.52
N MET A 124 -19.67 -14.05 -4.43
CA MET A 124 -19.01 -13.65 -3.19
C MET A 124 -20.03 -13.35 -2.09
N ALA A 125 -21.12 -12.64 -2.40
CA ALA A 125 -22.18 -12.39 -1.42
C ALA A 125 -22.84 -13.69 -0.95
N ALA A 126 -23.10 -14.63 -1.86
CA ALA A 126 -23.67 -15.94 -1.55
C ALA A 126 -22.70 -16.80 -0.72
N GLN A 127 -21.40 -16.83 -1.04
CA GLN A 127 -20.43 -17.54 -0.21
C GLN A 127 -20.24 -16.90 1.16
N SER A 128 -20.35 -15.56 1.22
CA SER A 128 -20.26 -14.83 2.48
C SER A 128 -21.43 -15.08 3.43
N SER A 129 -22.53 -15.71 2.98
CA SER A 129 -23.58 -16.18 3.89
C SER A 129 -23.09 -17.26 4.86
N HIS A 130 -21.98 -17.91 4.53
CA HIS A 130 -21.47 -19.07 5.25
C HIS A 130 -19.96 -19.01 5.52
N LEU A 131 -19.42 -17.82 5.81
CA LEU A 131 -17.99 -17.67 6.10
C LEU A 131 -17.54 -18.58 7.25
N LEU A 132 -16.33 -19.10 7.14
CA LEU A 132 -15.64 -19.81 8.21
C LEU A 132 -14.70 -18.81 8.90
N GLN A 133 -14.70 -18.75 10.23
CA GLN A 133 -13.77 -17.87 10.94
C GLN A 133 -12.41 -18.55 11.15
N MET A 134 -11.33 -17.86 10.78
CA MET A 134 -9.96 -18.17 11.21
C MET A 134 -9.44 -17.10 12.16
N LEU A 135 -9.79 -17.21 13.44
CA LEU A 135 -9.05 -16.64 14.59
C LEU A 135 -9.04 -17.64 15.76
N GLY A 136 -8.98 -18.93 15.43
CA GLY A 136 -9.11 -20.06 16.36
C GLY A 136 -10.50 -20.68 16.34
N GLY A 137 -10.60 -21.98 16.06
CA GLY A 137 -11.82 -22.78 16.24
C GLY A 137 -12.51 -23.33 14.98
N GLY A 138 -12.19 -22.84 13.78
CA GLY A 138 -12.65 -23.44 12.50
C GLY A 138 -14.18 -23.53 12.35
N ALA A 139 -14.93 -22.65 13.02
CA ALA A 139 -16.39 -22.72 13.05
C ALA A 139 -17.04 -21.95 11.89
N TRP A 140 -18.19 -22.46 11.44
CA TRP A 140 -19.09 -21.80 10.50
C TRP A 140 -19.76 -20.61 11.19
N ILE A 141 -19.52 -19.40 10.69
CA ILE A 141 -20.30 -18.23 11.09
C ILE A 141 -21.49 -18.08 10.15
N GLN A 142 -22.69 -18.09 10.71
CA GLN A 142 -23.88 -17.73 9.94
C GLN A 142 -23.93 -16.20 9.88
N THR A 143 -23.78 -15.64 8.69
CA THR A 143 -24.04 -14.22 8.47
C THR A 143 -25.51 -14.05 8.08
N ARG A 144 -26.01 -12.82 8.19
CA ARG A 144 -27.38 -12.46 7.78
C ARG A 144 -27.34 -11.32 6.77
N PRO A 145 -28.26 -11.27 5.81
CA PRO A 145 -28.37 -10.13 4.90
C PRO A 145 -28.51 -8.81 5.67
N THR A 146 -27.93 -7.75 5.13
CA THR A 146 -28.11 -6.38 5.63
C THR A 146 -28.17 -5.40 4.46
N SER A 147 -28.69 -4.20 4.69
CA SER A 147 -28.77 -3.14 3.69
C SER A 147 -27.68 -2.09 3.93
N ILE A 148 -27.06 -1.60 2.86
CA ILE A 148 -26.15 -0.46 2.95
C ILE A 148 -26.94 0.84 2.69
N PRO A 149 -26.92 1.81 3.63
CA PRO A 149 -27.59 3.09 3.42
C PRO A 149 -27.14 3.77 2.13
N ARG A 150 -28.09 4.34 1.35
CA ARG A 150 -27.87 5.02 0.06
C ARG A 150 -27.37 4.15 -1.10
N HIS A 151 -27.07 2.87 -0.88
CA HIS A 151 -26.55 1.94 -1.89
C HIS A 151 -27.41 0.66 -1.91
N SER A 152 -28.65 0.78 -2.42
CA SER A 152 -29.61 -0.33 -2.46
C SER A 152 -29.24 -1.45 -3.44
N ASP A 153 -28.31 -1.18 -4.34
CA ASP A 153 -27.71 -2.10 -5.30
C ASP A 153 -26.54 -2.91 -4.71
N THR A 154 -26.08 -2.58 -3.50
CA THR A 154 -25.02 -3.32 -2.81
C THR A 154 -25.54 -4.60 -2.16
N LEU A 155 -24.89 -5.72 -2.46
CA LEU A 155 -25.11 -6.98 -1.77
C LEU A 155 -24.29 -6.98 -0.48
N ALA A 156 -24.94 -7.12 0.68
CA ALA A 156 -24.24 -7.09 1.95
C ALA A 156 -24.73 -8.14 2.94
N VAL A 157 -23.79 -8.65 3.73
CA VAL A 157 -24.05 -9.54 4.86
C VAL A 157 -23.35 -9.02 6.11
N THR A 158 -23.91 -9.35 7.28
CA THR A 158 -23.39 -8.94 8.58
C THR A 158 -23.33 -10.11 9.55
N HIS A 159 -22.39 -10.04 10.49
CA HIS A 159 -22.30 -10.94 11.63
C HIS A 159 -22.01 -10.13 12.90
N GLY A 160 -22.71 -10.45 13.99
CA GLY A 160 -22.40 -9.91 15.32
C GLY A 160 -21.66 -10.97 16.13
N PHE A 161 -20.54 -10.58 16.72
CA PHE A 161 -19.72 -11.40 17.61
C PHE A 161 -20.20 -11.26 19.07
N GLU A 162 -19.81 -12.22 19.90
CA GLU A 162 -20.18 -12.26 21.33
C GLU A 162 -19.61 -11.09 22.14
N ASP A 163 -18.50 -10.50 21.69
CA ASP A 163 -17.87 -9.32 22.30
C ASP A 163 -18.60 -8.00 21.99
N GLY A 164 -19.71 -8.05 21.23
CA GLY A 164 -20.47 -6.89 20.80
C GLY A 164 -19.98 -6.27 19.48
N THR A 165 -18.83 -6.71 18.96
CA THR A 165 -18.34 -6.28 17.65
C THR A 165 -19.27 -6.81 16.57
N SER A 166 -19.52 -6.01 15.54
CA SER A 166 -20.15 -6.46 14.31
C SER A 166 -19.21 -6.33 13.14
N ARG A 167 -19.39 -7.18 12.13
CA ARG A 167 -18.68 -7.13 10.87
C ARG A 167 -19.63 -7.17 9.70
N VAL A 168 -19.37 -6.32 8.72
CA VAL A 168 -20.16 -6.16 7.49
C VAL A 168 -19.25 -6.44 6.30
N TRP A 169 -19.70 -7.32 5.42
CA TRP A 169 -19.13 -7.53 4.10
C TRP A 169 -20.10 -6.97 3.08
N ALA A 170 -19.60 -6.18 2.14
CA ALA A 170 -20.39 -5.56 1.09
C ALA A 170 -19.72 -5.71 -0.27
N TYR A 171 -20.53 -5.95 -1.30
CA TYR A 171 -20.10 -6.16 -2.68
C TYR A 171 -20.97 -5.31 -3.59
N THR A 172 -20.35 -4.34 -4.27
CA THR A 172 -21.03 -3.41 -5.18
C THR A 172 -20.41 -3.52 -6.56
N THR A 173 -21.23 -3.81 -7.56
CA THR A 173 -20.82 -3.84 -8.96
C THR A 173 -20.79 -2.43 -9.54
N ARG A 174 -19.74 -2.08 -10.29
CA ARG A 174 -19.66 -0.80 -11.01
C ARG A 174 -18.93 -0.99 -12.33
N GLY A 175 -19.68 -1.14 -13.43
CA GLY A 175 -19.08 -1.50 -14.72
C GLY A 175 -18.30 -2.82 -14.62
N PRO A 176 -17.03 -2.90 -15.08
CA PRO A 176 -16.19 -4.08 -14.93
C PRO A 176 -15.54 -4.23 -13.54
N TYR A 177 -15.92 -3.41 -12.56
CA TYR A 177 -15.35 -3.43 -11.21
C TYR A 177 -16.30 -4.07 -10.19
N VAL A 178 -15.72 -4.75 -9.21
CA VAL A 178 -16.38 -5.09 -7.95
C VAL A 178 -15.68 -4.32 -6.84
N LEU A 179 -16.45 -3.52 -6.11
CA LEU A 179 -16.03 -2.82 -4.91
C LEU A 179 -16.40 -3.69 -3.72
N CYS A 180 -15.41 -4.22 -3.00
CA CYS A 180 -15.63 -5.01 -1.80
C CYS A 180 -15.23 -4.20 -0.57
N GLN A 181 -16.10 -4.12 0.43
CA GLN A 181 -15.76 -3.52 1.72
C GLN A 181 -15.93 -4.52 2.84
N VAL A 182 -15.01 -4.44 3.81
CA VAL A 182 -15.09 -5.17 5.07
C VAL A 182 -14.99 -4.16 6.19
N ALA A 183 -16.08 -3.94 6.90
CA ALA A 183 -16.13 -3.02 8.04
C ALA A 183 -16.31 -3.81 9.34
N SER A 184 -15.57 -3.47 10.39
CA SER A 184 -15.85 -3.95 11.75
C SER A 184 -16.14 -2.77 12.67
N SER A 185 -17.08 -2.91 13.59
CA SER A 185 -17.40 -1.89 14.59
C SER A 185 -17.94 -2.47 15.89
N THR A 186 -17.44 -1.99 17.02
CA THR A 186 -17.97 -2.28 18.37
C THR A 186 -19.29 -1.56 18.68
N ASP A 187 -19.70 -0.61 17.84
CA ASP A 187 -20.94 0.15 17.99
C ASP A 187 -22.12 -0.52 17.26
N GLY A 188 -21.97 -1.78 16.87
CA GLY A 188 -22.99 -2.57 16.17
C GLY A 188 -23.07 -2.35 14.65
N THR A 189 -23.99 -3.08 14.02
CA THR A 189 -24.07 -3.21 12.55
C THR A 189 -24.31 -1.88 11.85
N ASP A 190 -25.14 -1.00 12.41
CA ASP A 190 -25.48 0.28 11.78
C ASP A 190 -24.23 1.13 11.54
N SER A 191 -23.34 1.21 12.53
CA SER A 191 -22.03 1.87 12.42
C SER A 191 -21.17 1.27 11.30
N GLY A 192 -21.14 -0.07 11.18
CA GLY A 192 -20.43 -0.76 10.10
C GLY A 192 -21.01 -0.47 8.71
N THR A 193 -22.34 -0.54 8.56
CA THR A 193 -23.00 -0.26 7.27
C THR A 193 -22.86 1.20 6.83
N ASP A 194 -22.82 2.13 7.78
CA ASP A 194 -22.61 3.56 7.52
C ASP A 194 -21.16 3.87 7.10
N LEU A 195 -20.17 3.18 7.67
CA LEU A 195 -18.78 3.21 7.18
C LEU A 195 -18.68 2.73 5.72
N VAL A 196 -19.32 1.60 5.41
CA VAL A 196 -19.39 1.08 4.03
C VAL A 196 -20.05 2.09 3.09
N ALA A 197 -21.19 2.66 3.47
CA ALA A 197 -21.91 3.64 2.66
C ALA A 197 -21.05 4.87 2.35
N ARG A 198 -20.36 5.43 3.35
CA ARG A 198 -19.45 6.57 3.15
C ARG A 198 -18.23 6.23 2.29
N MET A 199 -17.75 4.99 2.34
CA MET A 199 -16.67 4.51 1.47
C MET A 199 -17.16 4.44 0.02
N LEU A 200 -18.32 3.83 -0.23
CA LEU A 200 -18.91 3.73 -1.57
C LEU A 200 -19.24 5.11 -2.17
N ASP A 201 -19.71 6.06 -1.36
CA ASP A 201 -19.96 7.45 -1.78
C ASP A 201 -18.71 8.13 -2.40
N ARG A 202 -17.51 7.72 -1.97
CA ARG A 202 -16.23 8.25 -2.46
C ARG A 202 -15.59 7.36 -3.52
N GLN A 203 -15.58 6.04 -3.27
CA GLN A 203 -14.88 5.08 -4.11
C GLN A 203 -15.56 4.92 -5.48
N GLY A 204 -16.89 4.95 -5.53
CA GLY A 204 -17.65 4.83 -6.78
C GLY A 204 -17.27 5.91 -7.80
N PRO A 205 -17.44 7.21 -7.47
CA PRO A 205 -17.04 8.29 -8.37
C PRO A 205 -15.55 8.30 -8.69
N LEU A 206 -14.67 7.94 -7.74
CA LEU A 206 -13.23 7.93 -7.98
C LEU A 206 -12.83 6.88 -9.02
N ILE A 207 -13.33 5.64 -8.92
CA ILE A 207 -12.95 4.58 -9.86
C ILE A 207 -13.47 4.84 -11.28
N ASP A 208 -14.57 5.59 -11.43
CA ASP A 208 -15.07 6.00 -12.75
C ASP A 208 -14.09 6.90 -13.52
N THR A 209 -13.17 7.56 -12.81
CA THR A 209 -12.15 8.42 -13.43
C THR A 209 -10.91 7.64 -13.87
N PHE A 210 -10.79 6.37 -13.48
CA PHE A 210 -9.70 5.52 -13.91
C PHE A 210 -9.89 5.11 -15.37
N THR A 211 -8.82 5.26 -16.17
CA THR A 211 -8.81 4.76 -17.56
C THR A 211 -8.14 3.38 -17.60
N PRO A 212 -8.93 2.29 -17.67
CA PRO A 212 -8.38 0.94 -17.69
C PRO A 212 -7.56 0.69 -18.95
N THR A 213 -6.45 -0.05 -18.80
CA THR A 213 -5.71 -0.61 -19.95
C THR A 213 -6.58 -1.63 -20.67
N PRO A 214 -6.73 -1.58 -22.01
CA PRO A 214 -7.37 -2.65 -22.76
C PRO A 214 -6.75 -4.02 -22.44
N ILE A 215 -7.57 -5.08 -22.34
CA ILE A 215 -7.10 -6.40 -21.87
C ILE A 215 -5.97 -6.95 -22.74
N ASP A 216 -6.05 -6.73 -24.05
CA ASP A 216 -5.05 -7.13 -25.05
C ASP A 216 -3.76 -6.29 -25.01
N GLN A 217 -3.72 -5.21 -24.22
CA GLN A 217 -2.56 -4.32 -24.06
C GLN A 217 -1.87 -4.45 -22.69
N LEU A 218 -2.37 -5.30 -21.79
CA LEU A 218 -1.80 -5.47 -20.45
C LEU A 218 -0.32 -5.89 -20.50
N ALA A 219 0.04 -6.80 -21.42
CA ALA A 219 1.43 -7.24 -21.61
C ALA A 219 2.39 -6.11 -22.05
N CYS A 220 1.86 -5.01 -22.57
CA CYS A 220 2.63 -3.86 -23.01
C CYS A 220 2.80 -2.79 -21.94
N LEU A 221 2.19 -2.95 -20.76
CA LEU A 221 2.34 -1.98 -19.68
C LEU A 221 3.82 -1.87 -19.25
N PRO A 222 4.38 -0.65 -19.18
CA PRO A 222 5.74 -0.45 -18.71
C PRO A 222 5.83 -0.76 -17.21
N ILE A 223 6.88 -1.46 -16.79
CA ILE A 223 7.11 -1.82 -15.38
C ILE A 223 7.43 -0.57 -14.55
N ASP A 224 8.15 0.39 -15.14
CA ASP A 224 8.58 1.63 -14.48
C ASP A 224 8.35 2.84 -15.40
N PRO A 225 7.10 3.30 -15.54
CA PRO A 225 6.78 4.43 -16.41
C PRO A 225 7.45 5.75 -15.99
N SER A 226 7.79 5.90 -14.70
CA SER A 226 8.44 7.11 -14.19
C SER A 226 9.97 7.07 -14.27
N GLY A 227 10.56 5.88 -14.42
CA GLY A 227 12.00 5.66 -14.32
C GLY A 227 12.54 5.73 -12.87
N LEU A 228 11.66 5.89 -11.87
CA LEU A 228 12.07 6.00 -10.47
C LEU A 228 12.44 4.62 -9.92
N ALA A 229 11.66 3.57 -10.23
CA ALA A 229 11.91 2.23 -9.66
C ALA A 229 13.29 1.68 -10.06
N ALA A 230 13.76 1.97 -11.27
CA ALA A 230 15.10 1.64 -11.72
C ALA A 230 16.22 2.31 -10.89
N ARG A 231 15.92 3.41 -10.19
CA ARG A 231 16.83 4.19 -9.33
C ARG A 231 16.68 3.88 -7.83
N ILE A 232 15.91 2.86 -7.46
CA ILE A 232 15.75 2.44 -6.07
C ILE A 232 16.61 1.21 -5.80
N LEU A 233 17.40 1.27 -4.73
CA LEU A 233 18.20 0.16 -4.26
C LEU A 233 17.29 -1.05 -3.99
N GLY A 234 17.67 -2.22 -4.48
CA GLY A 234 16.90 -3.44 -4.28
C GLY A 234 17.72 -4.66 -4.69
N ASP A 235 17.06 -5.80 -4.85
CA ASP A 235 17.70 -7.02 -5.31
C ASP A 235 18.42 -6.77 -6.65
N PRO A 236 19.69 -7.21 -6.81
CA PRO A 236 20.45 -7.02 -8.05
C PRO A 236 19.97 -7.94 -9.17
N ARG A 237 19.20 -8.99 -8.88
CA ARG A 237 18.56 -9.84 -9.90
C ARG A 237 17.53 -9.01 -10.68
N PRO A 238 17.23 -9.38 -11.95
CA PRO A 238 16.16 -8.75 -12.70
C PRO A 238 14.89 -8.73 -11.84
N PRO A 239 14.25 -7.57 -11.66
CA PRO A 239 13.03 -7.51 -10.88
C PRO A 239 11.97 -8.34 -11.56
N VAL A 240 11.43 -9.32 -10.83
CA VAL A 240 10.12 -9.87 -11.16
C VAL A 240 9.12 -8.76 -10.91
N VAL A 241 8.13 -8.57 -11.78
CA VAL A 241 7.11 -7.51 -11.63
C VAL A 241 6.57 -7.46 -10.21
N ASP A 242 6.46 -8.62 -9.57
CA ASP A 242 5.91 -8.81 -8.24
C ASP A 242 6.85 -8.50 -7.05
N VAL A 243 8.17 -8.59 -7.23
CA VAL A 243 9.16 -8.56 -6.12
C VAL A 243 10.18 -7.42 -6.28
N GLY A 244 10.20 -6.77 -7.44
CA GLY A 244 11.12 -5.68 -7.74
C GLY A 244 10.79 -4.37 -7.02
N PRO A 245 11.70 -3.38 -7.08
CA PRO A 245 11.38 -2.03 -6.69
C PRO A 245 10.22 -1.48 -7.51
N VAL A 246 9.44 -0.60 -6.89
CA VAL A 246 8.20 -0.05 -7.44
C VAL A 246 8.12 1.44 -7.19
N ALA A 247 7.35 2.14 -8.03
CA ALA A 247 7.06 3.55 -7.86
C ALA A 247 5.56 3.80 -7.99
N TYR A 248 5.06 4.72 -7.18
CA TYR A 248 3.66 5.13 -7.08
C TYR A 248 3.54 6.65 -7.13
N GLU A 249 2.41 7.11 -7.66
CA GLU A 249 1.99 8.50 -7.55
C GLU A 249 1.68 8.87 -6.08
N PRO A 250 1.69 10.17 -5.72
CA PRO A 250 1.59 10.59 -4.33
C PRO A 250 0.34 10.10 -3.59
N ARG A 251 -0.82 10.04 -4.27
CA ARG A 251 -2.06 9.58 -3.63
C ARG A 251 -2.02 8.07 -3.37
N ALA A 252 -1.57 7.28 -4.33
CA ALA A 252 -1.34 5.85 -4.13
C ALA A 252 -0.32 5.58 -3.01
N TRP A 253 0.71 6.44 -2.89
CA TRP A 253 1.74 6.28 -1.88
C TRP A 253 1.23 6.43 -0.43
N LEU A 254 0.15 7.18 -0.21
CA LEU A 254 -0.45 7.34 1.12
C LEU A 254 -0.91 6.02 1.74
N HIS A 255 -1.20 4.99 0.93
CA HIS A 255 -1.57 3.66 1.44
C HIS A 255 -0.41 2.92 2.12
N PHE A 256 0.83 3.39 1.99
CA PHE A 256 2.01 2.83 2.64
C PHE A 256 2.43 3.62 3.88
N GLU A 257 1.83 4.80 4.10
CA GLU A 257 2.22 5.70 5.18
C GLU A 257 1.55 5.32 6.49
N ARG A 258 2.32 5.37 7.57
CA ARG A 258 1.82 5.09 8.92
C ARG A 258 0.76 6.10 9.37
N ASN A 259 0.95 7.36 9.00
CA ASN A 259 0.00 8.44 9.23
C ASN A 259 -0.30 9.14 7.89
N PRO A 260 -1.28 8.63 7.12
CA PRO A 260 -1.58 9.16 5.80
C PRO A 260 -2.08 10.61 5.82
N LEU A 261 -2.68 11.07 6.92
CA LEU A 261 -3.13 12.46 7.06
C LEU A 261 -1.93 13.42 7.18
N ARG A 262 -0.97 13.11 8.07
CA ARG A 262 0.27 13.88 8.22
C ARG A 262 1.11 13.83 6.94
N ALA A 263 1.24 12.64 6.35
CA ALA A 263 2.00 12.43 5.12
C ALA A 263 1.36 13.18 3.94
N HIS A 264 0.03 13.20 3.81
CA HIS A 264 -0.65 13.94 2.75
C HIS A 264 -0.34 15.45 2.79
N ALA A 265 -0.38 16.05 3.98
CA ALA A 265 -0.02 17.46 4.17
C ALA A 265 1.45 17.72 3.79
N LEU A 266 2.37 16.86 4.24
CA LEU A 266 3.80 16.95 3.94
C LEU A 266 4.08 16.83 2.44
N PHE A 267 3.55 15.80 1.79
CA PHE A 267 3.80 15.53 0.37
C PHE A 267 3.19 16.59 -0.53
N THR A 268 2.04 17.15 -0.15
CA THR A 268 1.45 18.30 -0.85
C THR A 268 2.36 19.53 -0.73
N ALA A 269 2.84 19.84 0.47
CA ALA A 269 3.73 20.99 0.70
C ALA A 269 5.09 20.84 0.01
N ALA A 270 5.65 19.62 0.00
CA ALA A 270 6.91 19.31 -0.66
C ALA A 270 6.77 19.18 -2.19
N GLY A 271 5.54 19.07 -2.72
CA GLY A 271 5.33 18.81 -4.14
C GLY A 271 5.91 17.47 -4.56
N LEU A 272 5.60 16.40 -3.81
CA LEU A 272 5.99 15.04 -4.15
C LEU A 272 5.47 14.68 -5.55
N GLN A 273 6.34 14.13 -6.39
CA GLN A 273 6.01 13.73 -7.76
C GLN A 273 5.79 12.23 -7.87
N MET A 274 6.69 11.46 -7.27
CA MET A 274 6.65 10.00 -7.22
C MET A 274 7.31 9.56 -5.91
N ALA A 275 6.84 8.47 -5.34
CA ALA A 275 7.54 7.77 -4.27
C ALA A 275 7.59 6.28 -4.58
N GLY A 276 8.59 5.60 -4.06
CA GLY A 276 8.78 4.20 -4.35
C GLY A 276 9.58 3.49 -3.27
N TYR A 277 9.51 2.17 -3.27
CA TYR A 277 10.30 1.34 -2.38
C TYR A 277 11.00 0.19 -3.11
N GLY A 278 12.07 -0.28 -2.48
CA GLY A 278 12.81 -1.50 -2.74
C GLY A 278 13.40 -1.96 -1.42
N PHE A 279 14.72 -2.00 -1.29
CA PHE A 279 15.39 -2.07 0.01
C PHE A 279 15.46 -0.71 0.73
N THR A 280 15.17 0.37 0.01
CA THR A 280 15.11 1.75 0.51
C THR A 280 13.80 2.38 0.04
N HIS A 281 13.39 3.48 0.66
CA HIS A 281 12.29 4.30 0.14
C HIS A 281 12.87 5.55 -0.50
N VAL A 282 12.36 5.94 -1.66
CA VAL A 282 12.80 7.13 -2.39
C VAL A 282 11.60 7.99 -2.73
N TYR A 283 11.73 9.29 -2.51
CA TYR A 283 10.71 10.31 -2.68
C TYR A 283 11.24 11.35 -3.66
N GLN A 284 10.75 11.33 -4.89
CA GLN A 284 11.09 12.30 -5.91
C GLN A 284 10.26 13.57 -5.73
N THR A 285 10.94 14.69 -5.55
CA THR A 285 10.32 16.01 -5.44
C THR A 285 10.77 16.92 -6.58
N ARG A 286 10.25 18.15 -6.62
CA ARG A 286 10.64 19.14 -7.63
C ARG A 286 12.11 19.59 -7.49
N ASP A 287 12.61 19.71 -6.27
CA ASP A 287 13.93 20.29 -5.99
C ASP A 287 14.50 19.84 -4.63
N ALA A 288 15.79 20.11 -4.39
CA ALA A 288 16.47 19.69 -3.17
C ALA A 288 15.90 20.30 -1.88
N GLY A 289 15.27 21.48 -1.96
CA GLY A 289 14.62 22.12 -0.81
C GLY A 289 13.37 21.34 -0.38
N SER A 290 12.55 20.95 -1.35
CA SER A 290 11.42 20.06 -1.16
C SER A 290 11.82 18.68 -0.62
N ALA A 291 12.89 18.08 -1.14
CA ALA A 291 13.41 16.82 -0.61
C ALA A 291 13.85 16.96 0.86
N ARG A 292 14.54 18.06 1.20
CA ARG A 292 14.95 18.32 2.58
C ARG A 292 13.77 18.46 3.54
N MET A 293 12.65 19.05 3.10
CA MET A 293 11.41 19.13 3.90
C MET A 293 10.92 17.74 4.33
N ILE A 294 10.95 16.75 3.42
CA ILE A 294 10.56 15.37 3.72
C ILE A 294 11.52 14.73 4.73
N VAL A 295 12.84 14.85 4.50
CA VAL A 295 13.87 14.32 5.43
C VAL A 295 13.74 14.92 6.82
N ASP A 296 13.50 16.23 6.92
CA ASP A 296 13.35 16.93 8.19
C ASP A 296 12.09 16.48 8.94
N ALA A 297 10.96 16.35 8.23
CA ALA A 297 9.70 15.92 8.82
C ALA A 297 9.75 14.47 9.32
N PHE A 298 10.34 13.55 8.55
CA PHE A 298 10.49 12.16 8.95
C PHE A 298 11.48 11.97 10.10
N ALA A 299 12.58 12.73 10.13
CA ALA A 299 13.49 12.71 11.27
C ALA A 299 12.81 13.18 12.57
N ALA A 300 11.92 14.18 12.48
CA ALA A 300 11.11 14.62 13.61
C ALA A 300 10.11 13.54 14.06
N GLU A 301 9.41 12.89 13.13
CA GLU A 301 8.49 11.79 13.44
C GLU A 301 9.21 10.62 14.12
N LEU A 302 10.37 10.19 13.60
CA LEU A 302 11.17 9.14 14.25
C LEU A 302 11.59 9.54 15.68
N THR A 303 11.90 10.81 15.91
CA THR A 303 12.23 11.30 17.26
C THR A 303 11.01 11.23 18.19
N GLU A 304 9.82 11.56 17.68
CA GLU A 304 8.55 11.39 18.42
C GLU A 304 8.27 9.91 18.75
N ASP A 305 8.67 8.99 17.86
CA ASP A 305 8.59 7.54 18.05
C ASP A 305 9.68 6.98 19.00
N GLY A 306 10.52 7.84 19.59
CA GLY A 306 11.54 7.45 20.54
C GLY A 306 12.88 7.02 19.94
N TYR A 307 13.10 7.24 18.63
CA TYR A 307 14.44 7.11 18.06
C TYR A 307 15.34 8.23 18.58
N VAL A 308 16.62 7.92 18.80
CA VAL A 308 17.65 8.88 19.23
C VAL A 308 18.73 9.02 18.16
N PRO A 309 19.47 10.15 18.10
CA PRO A 309 20.55 10.32 17.13
C PRO A 309 21.59 9.18 17.20
N ALA A 310 21.97 8.66 16.03
CA ALA A 310 22.99 7.62 15.85
C ALA A 310 24.27 8.20 15.26
N VAL A 311 25.26 7.34 15.00
CA VAL A 311 26.49 7.73 14.31
C VAL A 311 26.14 8.19 12.89
N GLY A 312 26.74 9.29 12.43
CA GLY A 312 26.55 9.80 11.07
C GLY A 312 27.29 8.97 10.02
N ILE A 313 26.89 9.11 8.76
CA ILE A 313 27.52 8.42 7.63
C ILE A 313 28.78 9.17 7.20
N ALA A 314 29.91 8.47 7.12
CA ALA A 314 31.17 9.03 6.62
C ALA A 314 30.99 9.59 5.20
N GLY A 315 31.46 10.82 4.96
CA GLY A 315 31.30 11.52 3.68
C GLY A 315 29.91 12.12 3.43
N MET A 316 28.89 11.86 4.26
CA MET A 316 27.53 12.41 4.11
C MET A 316 27.10 13.22 5.34
N PRO A 317 27.68 14.42 5.56
CA PRO A 317 27.48 15.19 6.79
C PRO A 317 26.07 15.75 6.98
N GLU A 318 25.24 15.78 5.94
CA GLU A 318 23.83 16.20 6.02
C GLU A 318 22.85 15.02 6.20
N ALA A 319 23.34 13.77 6.13
CA ALA A 319 22.51 12.62 6.42
C ALA A 319 22.16 12.58 7.92
N LYS A 320 20.91 12.21 8.22
CA LYS A 320 20.42 12.04 9.59
C LYS A 320 20.25 10.57 9.85
N CYS A 321 21.00 10.02 10.79
CA CYS A 321 20.79 8.65 11.26
C CYS A 321 20.27 8.66 12.69
N LEU A 322 19.25 7.84 12.94
CA LEU A 322 18.64 7.66 14.24
C LEU A 322 18.52 6.16 14.53
N VAL A 323 18.56 5.79 15.81
CA VAL A 323 18.46 4.41 16.25
C VAL A 323 17.39 4.28 17.32
N TRP A 324 16.59 3.25 17.21
CA TRP A 324 15.69 2.76 18.24
C TRP A 324 16.17 1.40 18.71
N ARG A 325 16.06 1.15 20.01
CA ARG A 325 16.44 -0.12 20.63
C ARG A 325 15.38 -0.52 21.65
N ASP A 326 14.95 -1.76 21.56
CA ASP A 326 14.18 -2.42 22.60
C ASP A 326 15.07 -3.45 23.28
N ALA A 327 15.44 -3.18 24.52
CA ALA A 327 16.35 -4.03 25.29
C ALA A 327 15.68 -5.34 25.75
N ASP A 328 14.35 -5.37 25.87
CA ASP A 328 13.61 -6.53 26.33
C ASP A 328 13.40 -7.53 25.18
N LEU A 329 13.29 -7.03 23.94
CA LEU A 329 13.13 -7.84 22.71
C LEU A 329 14.44 -8.12 21.97
N ASP A 330 15.57 -7.56 22.43
CA ASP A 330 16.86 -7.57 21.72
C ASP A 330 16.72 -7.05 20.26
N GLU A 331 15.86 -6.06 20.07
CA GLU A 331 15.55 -5.49 18.76
C GLU A 331 16.27 -4.15 18.57
N THR A 332 16.89 -3.96 17.41
CA THR A 332 17.51 -2.70 17.02
C THR A 332 17.01 -2.31 15.65
N SER A 333 16.70 -1.03 15.47
CA SER A 333 16.32 -0.45 14.18
C SER A 333 17.13 0.83 13.97
N VAL A 334 17.95 0.86 12.92
CA VAL A 334 18.70 2.03 12.48
C VAL A 334 18.02 2.62 11.25
N PHE A 335 17.58 3.86 11.35
CA PHE A 335 17.04 4.64 10.25
C PHE A 335 18.07 5.68 9.80
N CYS A 336 18.33 5.76 8.50
CA CYS A 336 19.10 6.85 7.90
C CYS A 336 18.28 7.56 6.83
N LEU A 337 18.27 8.89 6.89
CA LEU A 337 17.54 9.77 5.98
C LEU A 337 18.52 10.74 5.33
N ALA A 338 18.41 10.93 4.02
CA ALA A 338 19.29 11.84 3.30
C ALA A 338 18.63 12.40 2.04
N VAL A 339 19.25 13.47 1.52
CA VAL A 339 18.88 14.12 0.26
C VAL A 339 19.95 13.82 -0.79
N ALA A 340 19.51 13.49 -2.00
CA ALA A 340 20.33 13.37 -3.20
C ALA A 340 19.67 14.16 -4.32
N ASP A 341 20.22 15.33 -4.69
CA ASP A 341 19.58 16.28 -5.61
C ASP A 341 18.11 16.54 -5.22
N ARG A 342 17.13 16.21 -6.07
CA ARG A 342 15.69 16.38 -5.83
C ARG A 342 15.01 15.22 -5.10
N TYR A 343 15.78 14.23 -4.67
CA TYR A 343 15.28 13.03 -4.02
C TYR A 343 15.53 13.07 -2.52
N ALA A 344 14.50 12.81 -1.73
CA ALA A 344 14.67 12.35 -0.35
C ALA A 344 14.68 10.82 -0.36
N PHE A 345 15.43 10.19 0.53
CA PHE A 345 15.36 8.74 0.69
C PHE A 345 15.57 8.33 2.14
N THR A 346 15.00 7.18 2.48
CA THR A 346 15.15 6.54 3.79
C THR A 346 15.67 5.12 3.64
N VAL A 347 16.46 4.72 4.63
CA VAL A 347 17.02 3.39 4.78
C VAL A 347 16.72 2.90 6.19
N THR A 348 16.36 1.63 6.32
CA THR A 348 16.16 0.98 7.61
C THR A 348 16.92 -0.34 7.62
N HIS A 349 17.66 -0.61 8.69
CA HIS A 349 18.31 -1.91 8.93
C HIS A 349 18.51 -2.13 10.43
N ASP A 350 18.58 -3.39 10.87
CA ASP A 350 18.96 -3.76 12.24
C ASP A 350 20.45 -3.56 12.57
N ASN A 351 21.26 -3.14 11.59
CA ASN A 351 22.71 -3.04 11.69
C ASN A 351 23.18 -1.70 11.12
N GLU A 352 23.88 -0.92 11.93
CA GLU A 352 24.33 0.43 11.59
C GLU A 352 25.23 0.47 10.34
N THR A 353 26.21 -0.43 10.25
CA THR A 353 27.12 -0.50 9.10
C THR A 353 26.36 -0.79 7.81
N LYS A 354 25.43 -1.74 7.84
CA LYS A 354 24.61 -2.06 6.65
C LYS A 354 23.67 -0.91 6.28
N ALA A 355 23.05 -0.25 7.26
CA ALA A 355 22.24 0.94 7.01
C ALA A 355 23.07 2.05 6.32
N HIS A 356 24.30 2.29 6.79
CA HIS A 356 25.20 3.27 6.18
C HIS A 356 25.58 2.88 4.74
N GLN A 357 25.97 1.63 4.50
CA GLN A 357 26.34 1.14 3.18
C GLN A 357 25.18 1.22 2.18
N MET A 358 23.96 0.87 2.61
CA MET A 358 22.75 1.02 1.80
C MET A 358 22.43 2.50 1.50
N ALA A 359 22.58 3.39 2.49
CA ALA A 359 22.34 4.83 2.29
C ALA A 359 23.33 5.45 1.32
N VAL A 360 24.61 5.08 1.41
CA VAL A 360 25.65 5.47 0.44
C VAL A 360 25.32 4.92 -0.96
N ALA A 361 24.95 3.65 -1.07
CA ALA A 361 24.59 3.04 -2.35
C ALA A 361 23.40 3.73 -3.01
N GLN A 362 22.35 4.04 -2.24
CA GLN A 362 21.18 4.75 -2.71
C GLN A 362 21.53 6.19 -3.15
N TYR A 363 22.39 6.90 -2.40
CA TYR A 363 22.87 8.22 -2.78
C TYR A 363 23.59 8.20 -4.14
N LEU A 364 24.53 7.27 -4.32
CA LEU A 364 25.28 7.12 -5.58
C LEU A 364 24.35 6.74 -6.74
N MET A 365 23.33 5.91 -6.50
CA MET A 365 22.34 5.54 -7.50
C MET A 365 21.49 6.73 -7.97
N LEU A 366 21.16 7.66 -7.07
CA LEU A 366 20.34 8.84 -7.40
C LEU A 366 21.14 9.99 -8.03
N THR A 367 22.44 10.03 -7.79
CA THR A 367 23.36 11.07 -8.28
C THR A 367 24.16 10.65 -9.51
N SER A 368 24.02 9.40 -9.96
CA SER A 368 24.61 8.94 -11.22
C SER A 368 23.74 9.32 -12.42
N ASP A 369 24.43 9.75 -13.47
CA ASP A 369 23.84 10.15 -14.77
C ASP A 369 23.11 8.99 -15.46
#